data_AF-A0A7L3NQS0-F1
#
_entry.id   AF-A0A7L3NQS0-F1
#
_cell.length_a   1.000
_cell.length_b   1.000
_cell.length_c   1.000
_cell.angle_alpha   90.00
_cell.angle_beta   90.00
_cell.angle_gamma   90.00
#
_symmetry.space_group_name_H-M   'P 1'
#
loop_
_entity.id
_entity.type
_entity.pdbx_description
1 polymer ?
#
loop_
_entity_poly.entity_id
_entity_poly.type
_entity_poly.pdbx_seq_one_letter_code
_entity_poly.pdbx_strand_id
1 'polypeptide(L)' 'RACPECRVTSSYYIPHKYWVSDADEKEKLIRSFRARTGKIRCKFFVRSRGHCPFKSDCIYLHELPAGRLPRRRRRQPLRL' A
#
# COMPACT_ATOMS: atom_id res chain seq x y z
N ARG A 1 -2.22 -13.61 1.58
CA ARG A 1 -1.22 -14.68 1.82
C ARG A 1 -0.43 -14.28 3.05
N ALA A 2 -0.22 -15.19 3.99
CA ALA A 2 0.55 -14.94 5.21
C ALA A 2 2.01 -15.35 5.01
N CYS A 3 2.93 -14.75 5.78
CA CYS A 3 4.31 -15.22 5.85
C CYS A 3 4.32 -16.69 6.35
N PRO A 4 5.04 -17.62 5.69
CA PRO A 4 5.07 -19.03 6.11
C PRO A 4 5.70 -19.23 7.51
N GLU A 5 6.50 -18.27 7.97
CA GLU A 5 7.23 -18.36 9.23
C GLU A 5 6.48 -17.70 10.38
N CYS A 6 6.20 -16.40 10.27
CA CYS A 6 5.54 -15.65 11.34
C CYS A 6 4.01 -15.62 11.24
N ARG A 7 3.41 -16.17 10.18
CA ARG A 7 1.95 -16.17 9.90
C ARG A 7 1.29 -14.78 9.86
N VAL A 8 2.07 -13.71 9.89
CA VAL A 8 1.57 -12.35 9.73
C VAL A 8 1.08 -12.17 8.29
N THR A 9 -0.14 -11.68 8.15
CA THR A 9 -0.70 -11.30 6.86
C THR A 9 -0.09 -9.99 6.39
N SER A 10 0.57 -10.00 5.24
CA SER A 10 1.03 -8.80 4.56
C SER A 10 0.30 -8.65 3.23
N SER A 11 -0.07 -7.42 2.87
CA SER A 11 -0.68 -7.08 1.58
C SER A 11 0.35 -7.00 0.44
N TYR A 12 1.64 -6.99 0.76
CA TYR A 12 2.72 -6.87 -0.22
C TYR A 12 3.96 -7.70 0.20
N TYR A 13 4.83 -7.95 -0.77
CA TYR A 13 6.13 -8.61 -0.58
C TYR A 13 7.25 -7.63 -0.94
N ILE A 14 8.33 -7.62 -0.13
CA ILE A 14 9.52 -6.82 -0.42
C ILE A 14 10.60 -7.76 -0.97
N PRO A 15 10.97 -7.65 -2.25
CA PRO A 15 12.08 -8.42 -2.80
C PRO A 15 13.40 -7.92 -2.23
N HIS A 16 14.23 -8.86 -1.76
CA HIS A 16 15.60 -8.59 -1.32
C HIS A 16 16.51 -9.75 -1.70
N LYS A 17 17.76 -9.45 -2.09
CA LYS A 17 18.70 -10.47 -2.60
C LYS A 17 19.25 -11.38 -1.50
N TYR A 18 19.39 -10.83 -0.30
CA TYR A 18 19.98 -11.52 0.85
C TYR A 18 18.95 -11.66 1.96
N TRP A 19 19.08 -12.72 2.75
CA TRP A 19 18.29 -12.86 3.96
C TRP A 19 18.76 -11.84 5.01
N VAL A 20 17.81 -11.18 5.67
CA VAL A 20 18.10 -10.19 6.73
C VAL A 20 17.59 -10.77 8.05
N SER A 21 18.51 -11.26 8.88
CA SER A 21 18.20 -11.84 10.19
C SER A 21 18.08 -10.79 11.29
N ASP A 22 18.86 -9.71 11.18
CA ASP A 22 18.86 -8.63 12.17
C ASP A 22 17.55 -7.81 12.10
N ALA A 23 16.94 -7.57 13.26
CA ALA A 23 15.63 -6.95 13.34
C ALA A 23 15.67 -5.46 12.96
N ASP A 24 16.73 -4.74 13.33
CA ASP A 24 16.87 -3.30 13.06
C ASP A 24 17.15 -3.06 11.56
N GLU A 25 18.04 -3.85 10.97
CA GLU A 25 18.28 -3.84 9.52
C GLU A 25 17.01 -4.17 8.73
N LYS A 26 16.22 -5.15 9.20
CA LYS A 26 14.94 -5.50 8.58
C LYS A 26 13.93 -4.36 8.65
N GLU A 27 13.81 -3.70 9.80
CA GLU A 27 12.91 -2.56 9.96
C GLU A 27 13.35 -1.38 9.08
N LYS A 28 14.65 -1.09 9.03
CA LYS A 28 15.23 -0.07 8.15
C LYS A 28 14.97 -0.36 6.68
N LEU A 29 15.06 -1.61 6.25
CA LEU A 29 14.72 -2.06 4.90
C LEU A 29 13.24 -1.83 4.60
N ILE A 30 12.34 -2.26 5.49
CA ILE A 30 10.89 -2.08 5.34
C ILE A 30 10.55 -0.59 5.22
N ARG A 31 11.10 0.24 6.12
CA ARG A 31 10.89 1.69 6.15
C ARG A 31 11.37 2.35 4.86
N SER A 32 12.58 2.03 4.42
CA SER A 32 13.19 2.60 3.21
C SER A 32 12.45 2.17 1.95
N PHE A 33 11.98 0.92 1.90
CA PHE A 33 11.15 0.43 0.80
C PHE A 33 9.82 1.18 0.75
N ARG A 34 9.08 1.26 1.86
CA ARG A 34 7.81 2.01 1.94
C ARG A 34 7.98 3.47 1.54
N ALA A 35 9.05 4.13 2.01
CA ALA A 35 9.33 5.53 1.70
C ALA A 35 9.61 5.78 0.20
N ARG A 36 10.26 4.83 -0.50
CA ARG A 36 10.45 4.93 -1.95
C ARG A 36 9.17 4.63 -2.71
N THR A 37 8.50 3.52 -2.40
CA THR A 37 7.31 3.07 -3.13
C THR A 37 6.14 4.04 -2.94
N GLY A 38 6.01 4.65 -1.76
CA GLY A 38 5.01 5.68 -1.46
C GLY A 38 5.17 6.98 -2.24
N LYS A 39 6.27 7.17 -3.00
CA LYS A 39 6.44 8.30 -3.93
C LYS A 39 6.01 7.94 -5.35
N ILE A 40 5.87 6.65 -5.66
CA ILE A 40 5.51 6.16 -6.99
C ILE A 40 3.98 6.14 -7.10
N ARG A 41 3.44 6.83 -8.12
CA ARG A 41 1.99 6.89 -8.36
C ARG A 41 1.39 5.50 -8.61
N CYS A 42 0.32 5.19 -7.90
CA CYS A 42 -0.41 3.94 -8.06
C CYS A 42 -1.10 3.88 -9.42
N LYS A 43 -0.64 2.98 -10.29
CA LYS A 43 -1.19 2.77 -11.64
C LYS A 43 -2.69 2.45 -11.62
N PHE A 44 -3.16 1.64 -10.66
CA PHE A 44 -4.57 1.29 -10.53
C PHE A 44 -5.41 2.52 -10.16
N PHE A 45 -4.94 3.29 -9.17
CA PHE A 45 -5.62 4.48 -8.68
C PHE A 45 -5.76 5.54 -9.79
N VAL A 46 -4.68 5.79 -10.52
CA VAL A 46 -4.69 6.75 -11.63
C VAL A 46 -5.58 6.25 -12.79
N ARG A 47 -5.44 4.98 -13.21
CA ARG A 47 -6.18 4.43 -14.35
C ARG A 47 -7.69 4.31 -14.08
N SER A 48 -8.08 3.98 -12.86
CA SER A 48 -9.49 3.75 -12.50
C SER A 48 -10.13 4.91 -11.72
N ARG A 49 -9.61 6.14 -11.94
CA ARG A 49 -10.19 7.40 -11.43
C ARG A 49 -10.41 7.41 -9.91
N GLY A 50 -9.40 6.99 -9.15
CA GLY A 50 -9.43 6.98 -7.69
C GLY A 50 -9.84 5.65 -7.07
N HIS A 51 -9.88 4.56 -7.84
CA HIS A 51 -10.10 3.23 -7.31
C HIS A 51 -8.79 2.43 -7.26
N CYS A 52 -8.51 1.79 -6.13
CA CYS A 52 -7.40 0.86 -5.99
C CYS A 52 -7.92 -0.41 -5.33
N PRO A 53 -7.68 -1.60 -5.90
CA PRO A 53 -8.13 -2.85 -5.30
C PRO A 53 -7.53 -3.06 -3.90
N PHE A 54 -6.34 -2.49 -3.64
CA PHE A 54 -5.63 -2.59 -2.37
C PHE A 54 -6.03 -1.53 -1.33
N LYS A 55 -6.81 -0.50 -1.70
CA LYS A 55 -7.34 0.53 -0.78
C LYS A 55 -6.27 1.11 0.17
N SER A 56 -6.45 0.96 1.49
CA SER A 56 -5.54 1.39 2.56
C SER A 56 -4.22 0.63 2.57
N ASP A 57 -4.20 -0.58 2.02
CA ASP A 57 -3.06 -1.48 2.08
C ASP A 57 -2.13 -1.30 0.88
N CYS A 58 -2.43 -0.33 0.01
CA CYS A 58 -1.61 0.01 -1.13
C CYS A 58 -0.34 0.75 -0.69
N ILE A 59 0.81 0.23 -1.10
CA ILE A 59 2.13 0.84 -0.81
C ILE A 59 2.55 1.92 -1.82
N TYR A 60 1.69 2.22 -2.79
CA TYR A 60 1.93 3.23 -3.83
C TYR A 60 1.11 4.50 -3.57
N LEU A 61 1.56 5.63 -4.12
CA LEU A 61 0.93 6.92 -3.91
C LEU A 61 -0.45 7.01 -4.57
N HIS A 62 -1.48 7.30 -3.77
CA HIS A 62 -2.83 7.61 -4.20
C HIS A 62 -3.03 9.13 -4.33
N GLU A 63 -2.46 9.71 -5.37
CA GLU A 63 -2.63 11.13 -5.69
C GLU A 63 -3.61 11.29 -6.87
N LEU A 64 -4.65 12.12 -6.69
CA LEU A 64 -5.46 12.59 -7.81
C LEU A 64 -4.86 13.89 -8.35
N PRO A 65 -4.80 14.10 -9.68
CA PRO A 65 -4.39 15.39 -10.22
C PRO A 65 -5.27 16.51 -9.65
N ALA A 66 -4.62 17.60 -9.23
CA ALA A 66 -5.29 18.77 -8.65
C ALA A 66 -6.46 19.21 -9.55
N GLY A 67 -7.63 19.37 -8.95
CA GLY A 67 -8.89 19.67 -9.65
C GLY A 67 -9.86 18.48 -9.81
N ARG A 68 -9.45 17.24 -9.47
CA ARG A 68 -10.38 16.10 -9.36
C ARG A 68 -10.52 15.64 -7.91
N LEU A 69 -11.61 16.06 -7.26
CA LEU A 69 -12.05 15.47 -6.01
C LEU A 69 -12.30 13.97 -6.22
N PRO A 70 -11.87 13.08 -5.31
CA PRO A 70 -12.33 11.71 -5.34
C PRO A 70 -13.85 11.73 -5.26
N ARG A 71 -14.55 10.97 -6.14
CA ARG A 71 -16.01 10.82 -6.01
C ARG A 71 -16.25 10.35 -4.57
N ARG A 72 -16.88 11.20 -3.74
CA ARG A 72 -17.33 10.80 -2.40
C ARG A 72 -18.06 9.48 -2.58
N ARG A 73 -17.52 8.39 -2.03
CA ARG A 73 -18.35 7.22 -1.77
C ARG A 73 -19.48 7.77 -0.91
N ARG A 74 -20.72 7.76 -1.43
CA ARG A 74 -21.91 7.91 -0.58
C ARG A 74 -21.71 6.88 0.53
N ARG A 75 -21.44 7.34 1.76
CA ARG A 75 -21.58 6.50 2.94
C ARG A 75 -23.01 6.00 2.86
N GLN A 76 -23.23 4.71 2.59
CA GLN A 76 -24.55 4.16 2.86
C GLN A 76 -24.77 4.40 4.36
N PRO A 77 -25.87 5.05 4.76
CA PRO A 77 -26.18 5.17 6.17
C PRO A 77 -26.28 3.75 6.72
N LEU A 78 -25.63 3.52 7.85
CA LEU A 78 -25.87 2.35 8.68
C LEU A 78 -27.37 2.35 8.95
N ARG A 79 -28.08 1.33 8.43
CA ARG A 79 -29.46 1.08 8.83
C ARG A 79 -29.39 0.62 10.29
N LEU A 80 -29.81 1.50 11.19
CA LEU A 80 -30.29 1.14 12.53
C LEU A 80 -31.70 0.59 12.40
#